data_AF-A0A7J8H304-F1
#
_entry.id   AF-A0A7J8H304-F1
#
_cell.length_a   1.000
_cell.length_b   1.000
_cell.length_c   1.000
_cell.angle_alpha   90.00
_cell.angle_beta   90.00
_cell.angle_gamma   90.00
#
_symmetry.space_group_name_H-M   'P 1'
#
loop_
_entity.id
_entity.type
_entity.pdbx_description
1 polymer ?
#
loop_
_entity_poly.entity_id
_entity_poly.type
_entity_poly.pdbx_seq_one_letter_code
_entity_poly.pdbx_strand_id
1 'polypeptide(L)'
;MSPAGSSQAEEQQYLDKLKQLSKYIEPLRRMINKIDKNEDRKKDLSKMKSLLDILTDPSKRCPLKTLQKCEIALEKLKNDMAVPTPPPPPVPPTKQQYLCQPLLDAVLANIRSPVFNHSLYRTFVPAMTAIHGPPITAPVLCARKRKFEEDERQSIPNVLQGEVARLDPKFLVSLDPSHCSNNGTVHLICKLDDKDLPSVPPLELSVPADYPAQSPLWIDRQWQYGF
;
A
#
# COMPACT_ATOMS: atom_id res chain seq x y z
N MET A 1 12.24 43.63 -24.36
CA MET A 1 11.23 42.59 -24.61
C MET A 1 11.93 41.25 -24.45
N SER A 2 11.68 40.52 -23.36
CA SER A 2 12.39 39.27 -23.03
C SER A 2 11.64 38.07 -23.61
N PRO A 3 12.28 37.14 -24.34
CA PRO A 3 11.61 35.99 -24.98
C PRO A 3 11.39 34.79 -24.03
N ALA A 4 11.43 34.96 -22.70
CA ALA A 4 11.40 33.85 -21.75
C ALA A 4 10.00 33.21 -21.52
N GLY A 5 8.92 33.86 -21.96
CA GLY A 5 7.55 33.37 -21.73
C GLY A 5 7.09 32.22 -22.63
N SER A 6 7.72 32.04 -23.80
CA SER A 6 7.33 30.98 -24.75
C SER A 6 7.77 29.59 -24.27
N SER A 7 8.96 29.46 -23.70
CA SER A 7 9.49 28.18 -23.23
C SER A 7 8.70 27.59 -22.05
N GLN A 8 8.20 28.45 -21.15
CA GLN A 8 7.41 28.00 -19.99
C GLN A 8 6.02 27.50 -20.39
N ALA A 9 5.39 28.12 -21.40
CA ALA A 9 4.09 27.68 -21.93
C ALA A 9 4.22 26.34 -22.68
N GLU A 10 5.28 26.15 -23.45
CA GLU A 10 5.56 24.88 -24.13
C GLU A 10 5.86 23.75 -23.14
N GLU A 11 6.56 24.06 -22.05
CA GLU A 11 6.83 23.10 -20.98
C GLU A 11 5.56 22.68 -20.24
N GLN A 12 4.66 23.63 -19.94
CA GLN A 12 3.37 23.31 -19.31
C GLN A 12 2.52 22.43 -20.22
N GLN A 13 2.44 22.74 -21.52
CA GLN A 13 1.73 21.92 -22.51
C GLN A 13 2.29 20.50 -22.60
N TYR A 14 3.61 20.35 -22.47
CA TYR A 14 4.24 19.03 -22.44
C TYR A 14 3.80 18.21 -21.24
N LEU A 15 3.80 18.79 -20.04
CA LEU A 15 3.39 18.10 -18.81
C LEU A 15 1.91 17.70 -18.84
N ASP A 16 1.03 18.60 -19.29
CA ASP A 16 -0.40 18.30 -19.44
C ASP A 16 -0.62 17.16 -20.44
N LYS A 17 0.16 17.16 -21.53
CA LYS A 17 0.08 16.09 -22.53
C LYS A 17 0.58 14.75 -22.00
N LEU A 18 1.69 14.76 -21.26
CA LEU A 18 2.24 13.57 -20.63
C LEU A 18 1.23 12.98 -19.63
N LYS A 19 0.59 13.84 -18.83
CA LYS A 19 -0.50 13.46 -17.91
C LYS A 19 -1.68 12.85 -18.66
N GLN A 20 -2.11 13.44 -19.77
CA GLN A 20 -3.19 12.89 -20.60
C GLN A 20 -2.83 11.51 -21.17
N LEU A 21 -1.57 11.30 -21.55
CA LEU A 21 -1.09 10.03 -22.13
C LEU A 21 -0.80 8.96 -21.09
N SER A 22 -0.63 9.32 -19.82
CA SER A 22 -0.40 8.36 -18.72
C SER A 22 -1.50 7.28 -18.62
N LYS A 23 -2.74 7.59 -19.04
CA LYS A 23 -3.85 6.63 -19.12
C LYS A 23 -3.57 5.41 -20.02
N TYR A 24 -2.61 5.53 -20.95
CA TYR A 24 -2.21 4.45 -21.84
C TYR A 24 -1.08 3.57 -21.28
N ILE A 25 -0.45 3.94 -20.16
CA ILE A 25 0.67 3.18 -19.56
C ILE A 25 0.28 1.73 -19.30
N GLU A 26 -0.82 1.51 -18.58
CA GLU A 26 -1.28 0.16 -18.23
C GLU A 26 -1.70 -0.69 -19.46
N PRO A 27 -2.54 -0.16 -20.39
CA PRO A 27 -2.80 -0.85 -21.65
C PRO A 27 -1.54 -1.20 -22.44
N LEU A 28 -0.57 -0.28 -22.51
CA LEU A 28 0.67 -0.46 -23.25
C LEU A 28 1.56 -1.55 -22.60
N ARG A 29 1.69 -1.57 -21.27
CA ARG A 29 2.38 -2.63 -20.51
C ARG A 29 1.80 -4.01 -20.80
N ARG A 30 0.47 -4.13 -20.75
CA ARG A 30 -0.23 -5.41 -21.02
C ARG A 30 0.03 -5.89 -22.45
N MET A 31 -0.06 -5.00 -23.42
CA MET A 31 0.15 -5.33 -24.82
C MET A 31 1.61 -5.70 -25.11
N ILE A 32 2.58 -5.03 -24.48
CA ILE A 32 4.00 -5.41 -24.53
C ILE A 32 4.18 -6.85 -24.05
N ASN A 33 3.66 -7.21 -22.88
CA ASN A 33 3.75 -8.58 -22.35
C ASN A 33 3.08 -9.62 -23.26
N LYS A 34 2.02 -9.24 -23.98
CA LYS A 34 1.34 -10.11 -24.94
C LYS A 34 2.17 -10.33 -26.22
N ILE A 35 2.78 -9.26 -26.73
CA ILE A 35 3.58 -9.29 -27.96
C ILE A 35 4.97 -9.87 -27.72
N ASP A 36 5.50 -9.78 -26.49
CA ASP A 36 6.80 -10.37 -26.11
C ASP A 36 6.85 -11.89 -26.37
N LYS A 37 5.70 -12.56 -26.40
CA LYS A 37 5.55 -13.99 -26.76
C LYS A 37 5.45 -14.26 -28.26
N ASN A 38 5.37 -13.22 -29.09
CA ASN A 38 5.19 -13.32 -30.54
C ASN A 38 6.45 -12.82 -31.26
N GLU A 39 7.23 -13.77 -31.78
CA GLU A 39 8.53 -13.52 -32.40
C GLU A 39 8.44 -12.69 -33.70
N ASP A 40 7.32 -12.75 -34.42
CA ASP A 40 7.11 -12.04 -35.69
C ASP A 40 6.91 -10.53 -35.52
N ARG A 41 6.52 -10.08 -34.32
CA ARG A 41 6.20 -8.67 -34.01
C ARG A 41 7.28 -7.93 -33.21
N LYS A 42 8.53 -8.42 -33.21
CA LYS A 42 9.65 -7.81 -32.45
C LYS A 42 9.88 -6.31 -32.74
N LYS A 43 9.74 -5.86 -33.99
CA LYS A 43 9.91 -4.44 -34.35
C LYS A 43 8.85 -3.54 -33.70
N ASP A 44 7.63 -4.04 -33.56
CA ASP A 44 6.54 -3.30 -32.91
C ASP A 44 6.72 -3.30 -31.39
N LEU A 45 7.18 -4.42 -30.82
CA LEU A 45 7.52 -4.54 -29.42
C LEU A 45 8.56 -3.49 -28.98
N SER A 46 9.63 -3.30 -29.76
CA SER A 46 10.65 -2.28 -29.47
C SER A 46 10.06 -0.87 -29.49
N LYS A 47 9.17 -0.56 -30.44
CA LYS A 47 8.47 0.74 -30.51
C LYS A 47 7.55 0.94 -29.32
N MET A 48 6.79 -0.07 -28.93
CA MET A 48 5.90 -0.01 -27.77
C MET A 48 6.66 0.14 -26.46
N LYS A 49 7.77 -0.60 -26.27
CA LYS A 49 8.67 -0.46 -25.11
C LYS A 49 9.25 0.95 -25.05
N SER A 50 9.67 1.53 -26.19
CA SER A 50 10.17 2.90 -26.25
C SER A 50 9.10 3.95 -25.94
N LEU A 51 7.86 3.78 -26.41
CA LEU A 51 6.74 4.65 -26.05
C LEU A 51 6.44 4.59 -24.55
N LEU A 52 6.47 3.39 -23.96
CA LEU A 52 6.26 3.22 -22.53
C LEU A 52 7.35 3.92 -21.71
N ASP A 53 8.61 3.78 -22.12
CA ASP A 53 9.76 4.41 -21.49
C ASP A 53 9.61 5.94 -21.44
N ILE A 54 9.23 6.57 -22.56
CA ILE A 54 8.97 8.02 -22.64
C ILE A 54 7.83 8.46 -21.71
N LEU A 55 6.79 7.62 -21.53
CA LEU A 55 5.63 7.93 -20.70
C LEU A 55 5.86 7.68 -19.19
N THR A 56 6.90 6.92 -18.82
CA THR A 56 7.16 6.55 -17.42
C THR A 56 8.47 7.09 -16.86
N ASP A 57 9.47 7.35 -17.69
CA ASP A 57 10.73 7.97 -17.28
C ASP A 57 10.76 9.46 -17.68
N PRO A 58 10.71 10.40 -16.71
CA PRO A 58 10.83 11.83 -16.98
C PRO A 58 12.19 12.23 -17.58
N SER A 59 13.22 11.38 -17.44
CA SER A 59 14.56 11.58 -18.00
C SER A 59 14.63 11.30 -19.50
N LYS A 60 13.67 10.56 -20.06
CA LYS A 60 13.58 10.21 -21.49
C LYS A 60 12.76 11.23 -22.28
N ARG A 61 12.73 12.47 -21.81
CA ARG A 61 11.93 13.55 -22.36
C ARG A 61 12.20 13.71 -23.86
N CYS A 62 11.13 13.76 -24.64
CA CYS A 62 11.17 13.98 -26.08
C CYS A 62 10.50 15.32 -26.44
N PRO A 63 10.74 15.88 -27.65
CA PRO A 63 10.08 17.11 -28.08
C PRO A 63 8.55 16.97 -28.08
N LEU A 64 7.82 18.05 -27.78
CA LEU A 64 6.35 18.06 -27.76
C LEU A 64 5.72 17.52 -29.06
N LYS A 65 6.30 17.86 -30.22
CA LYS A 65 5.88 17.34 -31.53
C LYS A 65 5.98 15.81 -31.63
N THR A 66 6.96 15.22 -30.96
CA THR A 66 7.12 13.76 -30.90
C THR A 66 6.08 13.14 -29.98
N LEU A 67 5.81 13.76 -28.83
CA LEU A 67 4.76 13.31 -27.90
C LEU A 67 3.36 13.34 -28.55
N GLN A 68 3.07 14.34 -29.38
CA GLN A 68 1.84 14.39 -30.18
C GLN A 68 1.74 13.24 -31.20
N LYS A 69 2.85 12.83 -31.82
CA LYS A 69 2.86 11.64 -32.69
C LYS A 69 2.61 10.35 -31.91
N CYS A 70 3.11 10.28 -30.67
CA CYS A 70 2.86 9.16 -29.77
C CYS A 70 1.36 9.04 -29.44
N GLU A 71 0.68 10.16 -29.18
CA GLU A 71 -0.77 10.18 -28.98
C GLU A 71 -1.51 9.58 -30.17
N ILE A 72 -1.22 10.03 -31.39
CA ILE A 72 -1.88 9.52 -32.60
C ILE A 72 -1.65 8.01 -32.77
N ALA A 73 -0.45 7.53 -32.48
CA ALA A 73 -0.14 6.11 -32.51
C ALA A 73 -0.94 5.33 -31.46
N LEU A 74 -1.02 5.82 -30.22
CA LEU A 74 -1.78 5.20 -29.13
C LEU A 74 -3.29 5.20 -29.42
N GLU A 75 -3.84 6.28 -29.98
CA GLU A 75 -5.24 6.38 -30.40
C GLU A 75 -5.57 5.43 -31.56
N LYS A 76 -4.63 5.17 -32.48
CA LYS A 76 -4.82 4.16 -33.55
C LYS A 76 -4.73 2.74 -33.00
N LEU A 77 -3.84 2.53 -32.04
CA LEU A 77 -3.55 1.24 -31.43
C LEU A 77 -4.62 0.78 -30.44
N LYS A 78 -5.49 1.69 -29.96
CA LYS A 78 -6.62 1.36 -29.08
C LYS A 78 -7.54 0.27 -29.66
N ASN A 79 -7.61 0.16 -30.98
CA ASN A 79 -8.41 -0.86 -31.67
C ASN A 79 -7.76 -2.26 -31.60
N ASP A 80 -6.42 -2.35 -31.60
CA ASP A 80 -5.67 -3.60 -31.40
C ASP A 80 -5.56 -3.96 -29.89
N MET A 81 -5.63 -2.93 -29.03
CA MET A 81 -5.75 -3.08 -27.57
C MET A 81 -7.12 -3.61 -27.12
N ALA A 82 -8.14 -3.58 -27.99
CA ALA A 82 -9.43 -4.21 -27.78
C ALA A 82 -9.34 -5.72 -28.04
N VAL A 83 -8.52 -6.40 -27.25
CA VAL A 83 -8.61 -7.85 -27.09
C VAL A 83 -9.81 -8.11 -26.18
N PRO A 84 -10.67 -9.12 -26.48
CA PRO A 84 -11.63 -9.66 -25.54
C PRO A 84 -10.87 -10.36 -24.41
N THR A 85 -10.23 -9.57 -23.55
CA THR A 85 -10.00 -9.99 -22.19
C THR A 85 -11.39 -9.99 -21.58
N PRO A 86 -11.84 -11.08 -20.93
CA PRO A 86 -13.02 -10.98 -20.11
C PRO A 86 -12.79 -9.75 -19.22
N PRO A 87 -13.70 -8.77 -19.18
CA PRO A 87 -13.68 -7.83 -18.09
C PRO A 87 -13.53 -8.66 -16.79
N PRO A 88 -12.80 -8.22 -15.75
CA PRO A 88 -13.16 -8.69 -14.41
C PRO A 88 -14.68 -8.54 -14.39
N PRO A 89 -15.45 -9.62 -14.14
CA PRO A 89 -16.87 -9.63 -14.46
C PRO A 89 -17.40 -8.27 -14.03
N PRO A 90 -17.93 -7.43 -14.95
CA PRO A 90 -18.79 -6.36 -14.52
C PRO A 90 -19.78 -7.17 -13.75
N VAL A 91 -19.77 -7.05 -12.42
CA VAL A 91 -20.80 -7.68 -11.62
C VAL A 91 -22.05 -7.27 -12.38
N PRO A 92 -22.75 -8.19 -13.09
CA PRO A 92 -24.06 -7.83 -13.57
C PRO A 92 -24.72 -7.31 -12.31
N PRO A 93 -25.33 -6.10 -12.30
CA PRO A 93 -25.92 -5.60 -11.08
C PRO A 93 -26.80 -6.72 -10.59
N THR A 94 -26.29 -7.44 -9.59
CA THR A 94 -26.98 -8.58 -9.05
C THR A 94 -28.23 -7.93 -8.49
N LYS A 95 -29.36 -8.63 -8.37
CA LYS A 95 -30.53 -8.01 -7.74
C LYS A 95 -30.17 -7.34 -6.38
N GLN A 96 -29.07 -7.77 -5.75
CA GLN A 96 -28.40 -7.13 -4.61
C GLN A 96 -27.84 -5.72 -4.86
N GLN A 97 -27.23 -5.42 -6.01
CA GLN A 97 -26.69 -4.09 -6.29
C GLN A 97 -27.82 -3.04 -6.36
N TYR A 98 -28.98 -3.38 -6.92
CA TYR A 98 -30.17 -2.53 -6.86
C TYR A 98 -30.77 -2.44 -5.45
N LEU A 99 -30.74 -3.53 -4.68
CA LEU A 99 -31.25 -3.56 -3.31
C LEU A 99 -30.41 -2.69 -2.36
N CYS A 100 -29.09 -2.66 -2.56
CA CYS A 100 -28.14 -1.91 -1.74
C CYS A 100 -27.84 -0.50 -2.28
N GLN A 101 -28.36 -0.12 -3.45
CA GLN A 101 -28.11 1.18 -4.05
C GLN A 101 -28.50 2.36 -3.14
N PRO A 102 -29.68 2.36 -2.48
CA PRO A 102 -30.05 3.43 -1.55
C PRO A 102 -29.09 3.54 -0.35
N LEU A 103 -28.55 2.40 0.09
CA LEU A 103 -27.58 2.34 1.17
C LEU A 103 -26.24 2.94 0.74
N LEU A 104 -25.79 2.59 -0.46
CA LEU A 104 -24.55 3.08 -1.04
C LEU A 104 -24.61 4.58 -1.27
N ASP A 105 -25.71 5.09 -1.81
CA ASP A 105 -25.91 6.51 -2.05
C ASP A 105 -25.96 7.30 -0.72
N ALA A 106 -26.62 6.76 0.31
CA ALA A 106 -26.64 7.37 1.65
C ALA A 106 -25.24 7.39 2.29
N VAL A 107 -24.44 6.34 2.11
CA VAL A 107 -23.04 6.30 2.58
C VAL A 107 -22.20 7.35 1.85
N LEU A 108 -22.27 7.39 0.51
CA LEU A 108 -21.51 8.34 -0.30
C LEU A 108 -21.87 9.79 0.01
N ALA A 109 -23.15 10.08 0.30
CA ALA A 109 -23.59 11.41 0.71
C ALA A 109 -23.01 11.85 2.07
N ASN A 110 -22.71 10.90 2.96
CA ASN A 110 -22.28 11.17 4.33
C ASN A 110 -20.78 10.93 4.59
N ILE A 111 -20.03 10.40 3.61
CA ILE A 111 -18.63 10.00 3.77
C ILE A 111 -17.68 11.15 4.17
N ARG A 112 -18.06 12.40 3.86
CA ARG A 112 -17.31 13.60 4.23
C ARG A 112 -17.64 14.12 5.63
N SER A 113 -18.58 13.49 6.34
CA SER A 113 -18.97 13.91 7.69
C SER A 113 -17.88 13.57 8.70
N PRO A 114 -17.52 14.49 9.61
CA PRO A 114 -16.52 14.24 10.64
C PRO A 114 -16.91 13.12 11.63
N VAL A 115 -18.20 12.78 11.69
CA VAL A 115 -18.74 11.72 12.56
C VAL A 115 -19.16 10.47 11.79
N PHE A 116 -18.80 10.35 10.51
CA PHE A 116 -19.25 9.27 9.63
C PHE A 116 -19.01 7.87 10.21
N ASN A 117 -17.79 7.59 10.69
CA ASN A 117 -17.43 6.31 11.31
C ASN A 117 -18.27 5.99 12.55
N HIS A 118 -18.54 7.00 13.39
CA HIS A 118 -19.39 6.84 14.57
C HIS A 118 -20.83 6.50 14.17
N SER A 119 -21.37 7.21 13.18
CA SER A 119 -22.70 6.96 12.63
C SER A 119 -22.82 5.57 12.00
N LEU A 120 -21.82 5.14 11.23
CA LEU A 120 -21.78 3.78 10.67
C LEU A 120 -21.79 2.73 11.78
N TYR A 121 -20.88 2.86 12.76
CA TYR A 121 -20.78 1.92 13.87
C TYR A 121 -22.12 1.79 14.60
N ARG A 122 -22.71 2.91 15.03
CA ARG A 122 -24.01 2.90 15.73
C ARG A 122 -25.13 2.27 14.90
N THR A 123 -25.13 2.50 13.59
CA THR A 123 -26.22 2.06 12.70
C THR A 123 -26.13 0.57 12.38
N PHE A 124 -24.93 0.05 12.08
CA PHE A 124 -24.77 -1.32 11.59
C PHE A 124 -24.35 -2.32 12.68
N VAL A 125 -23.73 -1.89 13.78
CA VAL A 125 -23.26 -2.80 14.84
C VAL A 125 -24.38 -3.66 15.43
N PRO A 126 -25.58 -3.15 15.75
CA PRO A 126 -26.64 -4.01 16.30
C PRO A 126 -27.02 -5.16 15.37
N ALA A 127 -27.10 -4.89 14.06
CA ALA A 127 -27.41 -5.91 13.05
C ALA A 127 -26.23 -6.87 12.86
N MET A 128 -25.00 -6.36 12.80
CA MET A 128 -23.79 -7.19 12.71
C MET A 128 -23.65 -8.13 13.90
N THR A 129 -23.91 -7.65 15.13
CA THR A 129 -23.90 -8.48 16.34
C THR A 129 -25.03 -9.51 16.34
N ALA A 130 -26.20 -9.18 15.80
CA ALA A 130 -27.31 -10.13 15.69
C ALA A 130 -27.04 -11.25 14.66
N ILE A 131 -26.37 -10.93 13.55
CA ILE A 131 -26.04 -11.88 12.46
C ILE A 131 -24.85 -12.77 12.84
N HIS A 132 -23.80 -12.17 13.40
CA HIS A 132 -22.56 -12.87 13.71
C HIS A 132 -22.51 -13.41 15.15
N GLY A 133 -23.52 -13.08 15.96
CA GLY A 133 -23.56 -13.39 17.39
C GLY A 133 -22.57 -12.53 18.19
N PRO A 134 -22.47 -12.77 19.51
CA PRO A 134 -21.35 -12.25 20.29
C PRO A 134 -20.05 -12.67 19.59
N PRO A 135 -19.06 -11.77 19.44
CA PRO A 135 -17.75 -12.19 18.96
C PRO A 135 -17.30 -13.37 19.83
N ILE A 136 -16.96 -14.49 19.21
CA ILE A 136 -16.41 -15.64 19.94
C ILE A 136 -15.03 -15.20 20.44
N THR A 137 -14.98 -14.49 21.55
CA THR A 137 -13.78 -14.33 22.35
C THR A 137 -13.55 -15.66 23.03
N ALA A 138 -12.83 -16.54 22.34
CA ALA A 138 -12.20 -17.66 23.01
C ALA A 138 -11.27 -17.11 24.11
N PRO A 139 -11.24 -17.69 25.32
CA PRO A 139 -10.22 -17.34 26.29
C PRO A 139 -8.85 -17.57 25.65
N VAL A 140 -7.95 -16.61 25.84
CA VAL A 140 -6.62 -16.58 25.24
C VAL A 140 -5.86 -17.85 25.62
N LEU A 141 -5.79 -18.81 24.71
CA LEU A 141 -4.91 -19.97 24.83
C LEU A 141 -4.06 -20.10 23.56
N CYS A 142 -2.78 -19.86 23.79
CA CYS A 142 -1.58 -20.33 23.10
C CYS A 142 -1.70 -20.88 21.66
N ALA A 143 -0.89 -20.28 20.81
CA ALA A 143 -0.59 -20.61 19.42
C ALA A 143 -0.55 -22.10 19.06
N ARG A 144 -1.30 -22.49 18.01
CA ARG A 144 -0.92 -23.61 17.15
C ARG A 144 -1.34 -23.41 15.68
N LYS A 145 -0.33 -22.98 14.91
CA LYS A 145 -0.03 -23.01 13.46
C LYS A 145 -1.11 -23.30 12.39
N ARG A 146 -0.90 -22.57 11.28
CA ARG A 146 -1.28 -22.74 9.84
C ARG A 146 -2.47 -21.86 9.43
N LYS A 147 -2.39 -21.01 8.40
CA LYS A 147 -1.63 -21.08 7.12
C LYS A 147 -0.97 -19.74 6.76
N PHE A 148 0.12 -19.87 6.02
CA PHE A 148 0.90 -18.85 5.33
C PHE A 148 0.01 -18.10 4.32
N GLU A 149 -0.21 -16.81 4.56
CA GLU A 149 -0.43 -15.82 3.50
C GLU A 149 0.60 -14.71 3.72
N GLU A 150 1.30 -14.41 2.65
CA GLU A 150 2.43 -13.52 2.50
C GLU A 150 2.11 -12.13 3.02
N ASP A 151 2.70 -11.80 4.16
CA ASP A 151 2.83 -10.43 4.61
C ASP A 151 4.33 -10.24 4.74
N GLU A 152 4.95 -9.57 3.78
CA GLU A 152 6.33 -9.04 3.87
C GLU A 152 6.47 -8.00 5.01
N ARG A 153 5.68 -8.13 6.09
CA ARG A 153 5.81 -7.33 7.29
C ARG A 153 6.94 -7.92 8.12
N GLN A 154 8.10 -7.27 7.98
CA GLN A 154 9.09 -7.13 9.04
C GLN A 154 9.48 -8.45 9.72
N SER A 155 10.25 -9.29 9.02
CA SER A 155 10.79 -10.52 9.62
C SER A 155 11.81 -10.17 10.72
N ILE A 156 11.53 -10.53 11.97
CA ILE A 156 12.44 -10.34 13.11
C ILE A 156 13.65 -11.28 12.95
N PRO A 157 14.91 -10.80 13.02
CA PRO A 157 16.11 -11.64 12.98
C PRO A 157 16.07 -12.82 13.97
N ASN A 158 16.52 -14.02 13.55
CA ASN A 158 16.51 -15.25 14.37
C ASN A 158 17.22 -15.10 15.72
N VAL A 159 18.29 -14.30 15.78
CA VAL A 159 19.02 -14.02 17.01
C VAL A 159 18.10 -13.37 18.04
N LEU A 160 17.37 -12.33 17.64
CA LEU A 160 16.42 -11.61 18.50
C LEU A 160 15.24 -12.47 18.92
N GLN A 161 14.74 -13.33 18.04
CA GLN A 161 13.70 -14.29 18.42
C GLN A 161 14.20 -15.22 19.54
N GLY A 162 15.44 -15.69 19.45
CA GLY A 162 16.06 -16.53 20.47
C GLY A 162 16.27 -15.79 21.79
N GLU A 163 16.64 -14.51 21.75
CA GLU A 163 16.80 -13.68 22.95
C GLU A 163 15.49 -13.43 23.66
N VAL A 164 14.47 -12.98 22.92
CA VAL A 164 13.13 -12.73 23.46
C VAL A 164 12.54 -14.01 24.04
N ALA A 165 12.77 -15.16 23.40
CA ALA A 165 12.30 -16.45 23.90
C ALA A 165 12.98 -16.90 25.22
N ARG A 166 14.12 -16.31 25.59
CA ARG A 166 14.82 -16.59 26.86
C ARG A 166 14.46 -15.61 27.98
N LEU A 167 13.76 -14.51 27.68
CA LEU A 167 13.30 -13.57 28.70
C LEU A 167 12.27 -14.22 29.62
N ASP A 168 12.21 -13.74 30.86
CA ASP A 168 11.16 -14.12 31.81
C ASP A 168 9.78 -13.74 31.23
N PRO A 169 8.76 -14.60 31.33
CA PRO A 169 7.42 -14.34 30.79
C PRO A 169 6.77 -13.03 31.23
N LYS A 170 7.19 -12.45 32.36
CA LYS A 170 6.72 -11.13 32.80
C LYS A 170 7.18 -9.99 31.89
N PHE A 171 8.19 -10.20 31.04
CA PHE A 171 8.63 -9.22 30.05
C PHE A 171 7.93 -9.47 28.72
N LEU A 172 6.90 -8.68 28.45
CA LEU A 172 6.13 -8.73 27.20
C LEU A 172 6.79 -7.86 26.15
N VAL A 173 7.36 -8.48 25.12
CA VAL A 173 8.05 -7.79 24.02
C VAL A 173 7.19 -7.81 22.75
N SER A 174 6.98 -6.64 22.14
CA SER A 174 6.25 -6.47 20.87
C SER A 174 7.00 -5.53 19.91
N LEU A 175 6.76 -5.65 18.60
CA LEU A 175 7.25 -4.66 17.63
C LEU A 175 6.54 -3.33 17.80
N ASP A 176 7.26 -2.23 17.60
CA ASP A 176 6.67 -0.89 17.58
C ASP A 176 6.00 -0.60 16.22
N PRO A 177 4.65 -0.49 16.15
CA PRO A 177 3.94 -0.23 14.90
C PRO A 177 4.15 1.19 14.37
N SER A 178 4.60 2.13 15.20
CA SER A 178 4.88 3.51 14.81
C SER A 178 6.17 3.66 14.01
N HIS A 179 7.04 2.65 14.07
CA HIS A 179 8.31 2.62 13.38
C HIS A 179 8.28 1.57 12.26
N CYS A 180 8.04 2.01 11.03
CA CYS A 180 8.28 1.17 9.86
C CYS A 180 9.79 0.92 9.76
N SER A 181 10.24 -0.33 9.90
CA SER A 181 11.64 -0.74 9.78
C SER A 181 12.25 -0.22 8.48
N ASN A 182 12.90 0.94 8.53
CA ASN A 182 13.75 1.45 7.48
C ASN A 182 15.18 1.10 7.89
N ASN A 183 15.96 0.55 6.95
CA ASN A 183 17.39 0.26 7.16
C ASN A 183 17.74 -0.92 8.11
N GLY A 184 16.84 -1.88 8.33
CA GLY A 184 17.15 -3.12 9.08
C GLY A 184 17.25 -2.96 10.61
N THR A 185 16.95 -1.77 11.14
CA THR A 185 16.81 -1.53 12.58
C THR A 185 15.44 -1.99 13.06
N VAL A 186 15.41 -2.75 14.15
CA VAL A 186 14.18 -3.30 14.72
C VAL A 186 13.80 -2.51 15.97
N HIS A 187 12.61 -1.92 15.97
CA HIS A 187 12.07 -1.20 17.12
C HIS A 187 11.16 -2.12 17.94
N LEU A 188 11.46 -2.25 19.24
CA LEU A 188 10.75 -3.12 20.17
C LEU A 188 10.18 -2.29 21.33
N ILE A 189 9.01 -2.68 21.80
CA ILE A 189 8.39 -2.18 23.02
C ILE A 189 8.39 -3.33 24.02
N CYS A 190 9.02 -3.13 25.18
CA CYS A 190 9.08 -4.08 26.28
C CYS A 190 8.24 -3.58 27.46
N LYS A 191 7.27 -4.40 27.91
CA LYS A 191 6.38 -4.12 29.04
C LYS A 191 6.65 -5.11 30.17
N LEU A 192 6.56 -4.64 31.40
CA LEU A 192 6.58 -5.48 32.58
C LEU A 192 5.15 -5.82 33.00
N ASP A 193 4.80 -7.10 32.96
CA ASP A 193 3.54 -7.68 33.43
C ASP A 193 3.83 -8.52 34.69
N ASP A 194 4.01 -7.82 35.81
CA ASP A 194 4.25 -8.42 37.11
C ASP A 194 3.20 -7.93 38.11
N LYS A 195 2.51 -8.85 38.76
CA LYS A 195 1.42 -8.55 39.70
C LYS A 195 1.92 -8.06 41.05
N ASP A 196 3.17 -8.39 41.38
CA ASP A 196 3.80 -8.02 42.64
C ASP A 196 4.47 -6.63 42.56
N LEU A 197 4.50 -6.02 41.36
CA LEU A 197 5.08 -4.71 41.11
C LEU A 197 4.04 -3.71 40.62
N PRO A 198 4.21 -2.41 40.92
CA PRO A 198 3.37 -1.38 40.34
C PRO A 198 3.57 -1.31 38.82
N SER A 199 2.53 -0.86 38.11
CA SER A 199 2.62 -0.64 36.66
C SER A 199 3.70 0.40 36.36
N VAL A 200 4.65 0.03 35.51
CA VAL A 200 5.73 0.90 35.02
C VAL A 200 5.55 1.20 33.54
N PRO A 201 6.02 2.37 33.06
CA PRO A 201 6.05 2.67 31.63
C PRO A 201 6.79 1.60 30.82
N PRO A 202 6.37 1.35 29.56
CA PRO A 202 7.10 0.47 28.65
C PRO A 202 8.48 1.05 28.29
N LEU A 203 9.44 0.15 28.06
CA LEU A 203 10.73 0.49 27.48
C LEU A 203 10.67 0.42 25.95
N GLU A 204 11.07 1.51 25.29
CA GLU A 204 11.22 1.59 23.84
C GLU A 204 12.69 1.28 23.49
N LEU A 205 12.91 0.22 22.72
CA LEU A 205 14.23 -0.27 22.30
C LEU A 205 14.40 -0.12 20.79
N SER A 206 15.59 0.23 20.36
CA SER A 206 16.04 0.26 18.97
C SER A 206 17.23 -0.68 18.82
N VAL A 207 17.01 -1.79 18.13
CA VAL A 207 18.02 -2.82 17.89
C VAL A 207 18.64 -2.58 16.51
N PRO A 208 19.95 -2.31 16.42
CA PRO A 208 20.60 -2.03 15.15
C PRO A 208 20.75 -3.30 14.29
N ALA A 209 20.93 -3.12 12.99
CA ALA A 209 20.99 -4.22 12.01
C ALA A 209 22.20 -5.16 12.20
N ASP A 210 23.27 -4.67 12.83
CA ASP A 210 24.52 -5.38 13.13
C ASP A 210 24.53 -6.03 14.52
N TYR A 211 23.39 -6.08 15.22
CA TYR A 211 23.22 -6.88 16.42
C TYR A 211 23.59 -8.36 16.15
N PRO A 212 24.37 -9.03 17.03
CA PRO A 212 24.76 -8.64 18.39
C PRO A 212 26.09 -7.88 18.51
N ALA A 213 26.73 -7.48 17.40
CA ALA A 213 28.01 -6.78 17.45
C ALA A 213 27.88 -5.37 18.07
N GLN A 214 26.77 -4.68 17.80
CA GLN A 214 26.37 -3.43 18.46
C GLN A 214 25.19 -3.67 19.41
N SER A 215 25.25 -3.10 20.61
CA SER A 215 24.19 -3.23 21.62
C SER A 215 22.91 -2.47 21.23
N PRO A 216 21.73 -2.91 21.71
CA PRO A 216 20.49 -2.18 21.54
C PRO A 216 20.55 -0.83 22.26
N LEU A 217 19.91 0.18 21.66
CA LEU A 217 19.68 1.48 22.29
C LEU A 217 18.29 1.50 22.90
N TRP A 218 18.13 2.15 24.04
CA TRP A 218 16.80 2.36 24.62
C TRP A 218 16.56 3.86 24.80
N ILE A 219 15.30 4.27 24.62
CA ILE A 219 14.92 5.68 24.75
C ILE A 219 14.71 5.96 26.23
N ASP A 220 15.61 6.76 26.80
CA ASP A 220 15.50 7.14 28.19
C ASP A 220 14.44 8.23 28.40
N ARG A 221 13.24 7.80 28.79
CA ARG A 221 12.11 8.69 29.12
C ARG A 221 11.95 8.81 30.63
N GLN A 222 13.01 9.19 31.35
CA GLN A 222 13.00 9.36 32.82
C GLN A 222 11.79 10.16 33.34
N TRP A 223 11.33 11.16 32.59
CA TRP A 223 10.15 11.97 32.89
C TRP A 223 8.83 11.18 33.04
N GLN A 224 8.73 9.98 32.48
CA GLN A 224 7.56 9.11 32.61
C GLN A 224 7.54 8.33 33.92
N TYR A 225 8.66 8.28 34.64
CA TYR A 225 8.83 7.52 35.89
C TYR A 225 8.57 8.36 37.15
N GLY A 226 8.17 9.62 37.00
CA GLY A 226 7.64 10.44 38.10
C GLY A 226 8.62 10.75 39.24
N PHE A 227 9.94 10.79 38.95
CA PHE A 227 10.96 11.27 39.88
C PHE A 227 11.23 12.78 39.69
#